data_AF-A0AAD5Q2M1-F1
#
_entry.id   AF-A0AAD5Q2M1-F1
#
_cell.length_a   1.000
_cell.length_b   1.000
_cell.length_c   1.000
_cell.angle_alpha   90.00
_cell.angle_beta   90.00
_cell.angle_gamma   90.00
#
_symmetry.space_group_name_H-M   'P 1'
#
loop_
_entity.id
_entity.type
_entity.pdbx_description
1 polymer ?
#
loop_
_entity_poly.entity_id
_entity_poly.type
_entity_poly.pdbx_seq_one_letter_code
_entity_poly.pdbx_strand_id
1 'polypeptide(L)'
;MGVGWEFYVEELIKYEISDPSVILLDNFDSHVSDEGVDFVARITNSLVCPLPANATSVYQPLDVGVMGTLKSKLRSLWLAEPKTAKTAAAKRRVMIMRTIAAWDEITEDTVTKSFEKALTIDGCEVQV
;
A
#
# COMPACT_ATOMS: atom_id res chain seq x y z
N MET A 1 0.01 -17.32 -12.01
CA MET A 1 0.06 -15.97 -11.40
C MET A 1 -0.57 -14.93 -12.33
N GLY A 2 -1.03 -13.79 -11.82
CA GLY A 2 -1.53 -12.69 -12.67
C GLY A 2 -0.37 -11.82 -13.16
N VAL A 3 -0.28 -11.54 -14.47
CA VAL A 3 0.79 -10.76 -15.12
C VAL A 3 1.07 -9.42 -14.42
N GLY A 4 0.06 -8.84 -13.76
CA GLY A 4 0.22 -7.61 -12.99
C GLY A 4 1.13 -7.76 -11.76
N TRP A 5 0.97 -8.83 -10.97
CA TRP A 5 1.72 -8.97 -9.72
C TRP A 5 3.22 -9.13 -9.95
N GLU A 6 3.60 -9.94 -10.94
CA GLU A 6 4.99 -10.11 -11.36
C GLU A 6 5.63 -8.78 -11.74
N PHE A 7 4.92 -7.98 -12.55
CA PHE A 7 5.39 -6.65 -12.95
C PHE A 7 5.61 -5.75 -11.73
N TYR A 8 4.70 -5.70 -10.76
CA TYR A 8 4.87 -4.87 -9.57
C TYR A 8 6.07 -5.32 -8.73
N VAL A 9 6.28 -6.62 -8.57
CA VAL A 9 7.40 -7.16 -7.80
C VAL A 9 8.75 -6.90 -8.50
N GLU A 10 8.84 -7.18 -9.80
CA GLU A 10 10.08 -7.04 -10.57
C GLU A 10 10.43 -5.60 -10.93
N GLU A 11 9.46 -4.74 -11.23
CA GLU A 11 9.74 -3.41 -11.77
C GLU A 11 9.64 -2.31 -10.72
N LEU A 12 9.06 -2.60 -9.55
CA LEU A 12 8.84 -1.59 -8.50
C LEU A 12 9.34 -2.06 -7.12
N ILE A 13 8.71 -3.08 -6.54
CA ILE A 13 8.92 -3.43 -5.12
C ILE A 13 10.39 -3.76 -4.82
N LYS A 14 11.08 -4.51 -5.69
CA LYS A 14 12.49 -4.91 -5.44
C LYS A 14 13.45 -3.73 -5.27
N TYR A 15 13.09 -2.54 -5.73
CA TYR A 15 13.93 -1.34 -5.61
C TYR A 15 13.59 -0.50 -4.36
N GLU A 16 12.45 -0.77 -3.72
CA GLU A 16 11.88 0.05 -2.63
C GLU A 16 11.95 -0.66 -1.26
N ILE A 17 12.49 -1.88 -1.21
CA ILE A 17 12.64 -2.65 0.03
C ILE A 17 14.10 -2.96 0.32
N SER A 18 14.41 -3.18 1.60
CA SER A 18 15.75 -3.56 2.07
C SER A 18 15.76 -5.03 2.48
N ASP A 19 16.66 -5.82 1.90
CA ASP A 19 16.70 -7.26 2.15
C ASP A 19 17.53 -7.59 3.41
N PRO A 20 17.05 -8.48 4.31
CA PRO A 20 15.76 -9.18 4.29
C PRO A 20 14.58 -8.34 4.83
N SER A 21 13.39 -8.50 4.24
CA SER A 21 12.18 -7.81 4.68
C SER A 21 10.95 -8.72 4.83
N VAL A 22 9.88 -8.17 5.42
CA VAL A 22 8.55 -8.79 5.46
C VAL A 22 7.57 -7.92 4.69
N ILE A 23 6.86 -8.51 3.74
CA ILE A 23 5.83 -7.84 2.94
C ILE A 23 4.46 -8.29 3.44
N LEU A 24 3.73 -7.36 4.04
CA LEU A 24 2.38 -7.57 4.55
C LEU A 24 1.36 -7.36 3.43
N LEU A 25 0.63 -8.41 3.04
CA LEU A 25 -0.32 -8.38 1.92
C LEU A 25 -1.72 -8.80 2.38
N ASP A 26 -2.74 -8.28 1.69
CA ASP A 26 -4.09 -8.80 1.82
C ASP A 26 -4.21 -10.21 1.19
N ASN A 27 -5.34 -10.87 1.45
CA ASN A 27 -5.58 -12.23 0.97
C ASN A 27 -6.06 -12.28 -0.50
N PHE A 28 -5.55 -11.38 -1.35
CA PHE A 28 -5.83 -11.44 -2.78
C PHE A 28 -5.12 -12.65 -3.40
N ASP A 29 -5.81 -13.42 -4.25
CA ASP A 29 -5.35 -14.75 -4.70
C ASP A 29 -3.93 -14.73 -5.28
N SER A 30 -3.54 -13.68 -6.03
CA SER A 30 -2.19 -13.61 -6.59
C SER A 30 -1.09 -13.30 -5.56
N HIS A 31 -1.43 -12.69 -4.42
CA HIS A 31 -0.50 -12.39 -3.34
C HIS A 31 -0.21 -13.61 -2.48
N VAL A 32 -1.20 -14.50 -2.32
CA VAL A 32 -1.15 -15.63 -1.37
C VAL A 32 -1.02 -17.01 -2.02
N SER A 33 -1.11 -17.09 -3.35
CA SER A 33 -0.78 -18.33 -4.07
C SER A 33 0.68 -18.73 -3.85
N ASP A 34 0.95 -20.03 -3.74
CA ASP A 34 2.32 -20.57 -3.59
C ASP A 34 3.27 -19.98 -4.63
N GLU A 35 2.82 -19.92 -5.89
CA GLU A 35 3.59 -19.34 -7.01
C GLU A 35 3.96 -17.87 -6.77
N GLY A 36 3.02 -17.06 -6.26
CA GLY A 36 3.23 -15.64 -5.98
C GLY A 36 4.13 -15.38 -4.77
N VAL A 37 3.99 -16.21 -3.72
CA VAL A 37 4.85 -16.14 -2.53
C VAL A 37 6.29 -16.51 -2.88
N ASP A 38 6.47 -17.62 -3.61
CA ASP A 38 7.79 -18.07 -4.07
C ASP A 38 8.44 -17.03 -5.00
N PHE A 39 7.65 -16.37 -5.83
CA PHE A 39 8.14 -15.31 -6.71
C PHE A 39 8.68 -14.12 -5.95
N VAL A 40 7.94 -13.63 -4.95
CA VAL A 40 8.39 -12.53 -4.08
C VAL A 40 9.67 -12.92 -3.35
N ALA A 41 9.70 -14.10 -2.73
CA ALA A 41 10.87 -14.58 -2.01
C ALA A 41 12.10 -14.67 -2.93
N ARG A 42 11.93 -15.14 -4.16
CA ARG A 42 13.02 -15.26 -5.15
C ARG A 42 13.54 -13.91 -5.64
N ILE A 43 12.67 -12.94 -5.87
CA ILE A 43 13.06 -11.65 -6.47
C ILE A 43 13.56 -10.66 -5.42
N THR A 44 13.04 -10.71 -4.20
CA THR A 44 13.27 -9.69 -3.19
C THR A 44 13.77 -10.22 -1.85
N ASN A 45 14.13 -11.52 -1.76
CA ASN A 45 14.62 -12.15 -0.53
C ASN A 45 13.77 -11.81 0.73
N SER A 46 12.45 -11.74 0.54
CA SER A 46 11.50 -11.26 1.53
C SER A 46 10.44 -12.30 1.85
N LEU A 47 9.94 -12.28 3.08
CA LEU A 47 8.85 -13.13 3.53
C LEU A 47 7.51 -12.46 3.24
N VAL A 48 6.58 -13.19 2.63
CA VAL A 48 5.19 -12.73 2.50
C VAL A 48 4.42 -13.09 3.77
N CYS A 49 3.80 -12.08 4.39
CA CYS A 49 2.90 -12.25 5.51
C CYS A 49 1.46 -11.94 5.04
N PRO A 50 0.64 -12.96 4.76
CA PRO A 50 -0.75 -12.73 4.39
C PRO A 50 -1.58 -12.34 5.62
N LEU A 51 -2.44 -11.35 5.46
CA LEU A 51 -3.42 -10.99 6.47
C LEU A 51 -4.54 -12.02 6.56
N PRO A 52 -5.13 -12.24 7.75
CA PRO A 52 -6.35 -13.02 7.87
C PRO A 52 -7.46 -12.48 6.96
N ALA A 53 -8.28 -13.37 6.40
CA ALA A 53 -9.39 -12.97 5.56
C ALA A 53 -10.31 -11.97 6.28
N ASN A 54 -10.72 -10.92 5.57
CA ASN A 54 -11.58 -9.83 6.06
C ASN A 54 -10.97 -8.99 7.20
N ALA A 55 -9.66 -9.04 7.41
CA ALA A 55 -9.01 -8.35 8.52
C ALA A 55 -8.19 -7.11 8.09
N THR A 56 -8.27 -6.73 6.81
CA THR A 56 -7.54 -5.60 6.22
C THR A 56 -7.81 -4.27 6.96
N SER A 57 -9.07 -4.04 7.35
CA SER A 57 -9.48 -2.83 8.08
C SER A 57 -8.91 -2.73 9.50
N VAL A 58 -8.34 -3.82 10.03
CA VAL A 58 -7.79 -3.90 11.39
C VAL A 58 -6.27 -3.99 11.34
N TYR A 59 -5.73 -4.87 10.48
CA TYR A 59 -4.31 -5.24 10.49
C TYR A 59 -3.52 -4.73 9.30
N GLN A 60 -4.13 -4.12 8.28
CA GLN A 60 -3.36 -3.53 7.17
C GLN A 60 -3.05 -2.05 7.45
N PRO A 61 -1.78 -1.67 7.64
CA PRO A 61 -1.39 -0.27 7.90
C PRO A 61 -1.91 0.70 6.83
N LEU A 62 -1.86 0.27 5.57
CA LEU A 62 -2.36 1.03 4.42
C LEU A 62 -3.83 1.44 4.65
N ASP A 63 -4.71 0.50 4.96
CA ASP A 63 -6.14 0.78 5.19
C ASP A 63 -6.42 1.48 6.52
N VAL A 64 -5.70 1.11 7.59
CA VAL A 64 -5.93 1.58 8.97
C VAL A 64 -5.54 3.05 9.17
N GLY A 65 -4.54 3.54 8.45
CA GLY A 65 -4.01 4.90 8.64
C GLY A 65 -3.78 5.67 7.34
N VAL A 66 -3.05 5.10 6.38
CA VAL A 66 -2.58 5.84 5.19
C VAL A 66 -3.74 6.25 4.27
N MET A 67 -4.67 5.33 3.99
CA MET A 67 -5.78 5.57 3.07
C MET A 67 -6.73 6.68 3.56
N GLY A 68 -6.89 6.83 4.87
CA GLY A 68 -7.69 7.92 5.45
C GLY A 68 -7.10 9.28 5.14
N THR A 69 -5.79 9.44 5.39
CA THR A 69 -5.04 10.67 5.09
C THR A 69 -5.05 10.96 3.60
N LEU A 70 -4.74 9.97 2.75
CA LEU A 70 -4.74 10.12 1.29
C LEU A 70 -6.11 10.61 0.77
N LYS A 71 -7.21 10.00 1.21
CA LYS A 71 -8.57 10.40 0.80
C LYS A 71 -8.90 11.84 1.23
N SER A 72 -8.48 12.23 2.43
CA SER A 72 -8.67 13.61 2.94
C SER A 72 -7.91 14.63 2.07
N LYS A 73 -6.67 14.33 1.70
CA LYS A 73 -5.83 15.18 0.85
C LYS A 73 -6.37 15.27 -0.58
N LEU A 74 -6.72 14.14 -1.18
CA LEU A 74 -7.40 14.08 -2.49
C LEU A 74 -8.65 14.96 -2.52
N ARG A 75 -9.48 14.91 -1.47
CA ARG A 75 -10.68 15.73 -1.35
C ARG A 75 -10.34 17.22 -1.26
N SER A 76 -9.34 17.57 -0.47
CA SER A 76 -8.90 18.97 -0.27
C SER A 76 -8.40 19.57 -1.59
N LEU A 77 -7.51 18.85 -2.29
CA LEU A 77 -6.99 19.26 -3.60
C LEU A 77 -8.10 19.36 -4.66
N TRP A 78 -9.01 18.38 -4.72
CA TRP A 78 -10.16 18.42 -5.63
C TRP A 78 -11.04 19.66 -5.45
N LEU A 79 -11.21 20.12 -4.20
CA LEU A 79 -11.99 21.31 -3.91
C LEU A 79 -11.27 22.60 -4.34
N ALA A 80 -9.96 22.67 -4.15
CA ALA A 80 -9.13 23.83 -4.47
C ALA A 80 -8.86 23.98 -5.99
N GLU A 81 -8.79 22.88 -6.72
CA GLU A 81 -8.43 22.88 -8.13
C GLU A 81 -9.56 23.40 -9.05
N PRO A 82 -9.21 24.15 -10.11
CA PRO A 82 -10.18 24.54 -11.14
C PRO A 82 -10.58 23.33 -11.99
N LYS A 83 -11.89 23.11 -12.15
CA LYS A 83 -12.44 21.95 -12.89
C LYS A 83 -12.46 22.19 -14.41
N THR A 84 -11.28 22.33 -15.02
CA THR A 84 -11.13 22.67 -16.46
C THR A 84 -11.12 21.46 -17.39
N ALA A 85 -10.88 20.25 -16.86
CA ALA A 85 -10.79 19.02 -17.66
C ALA A 85 -12.15 18.59 -18.23
N LYS A 86 -12.27 18.60 -19.56
CA LYS A 86 -13.54 18.28 -20.26
C LYS A 86 -13.62 16.85 -20.78
N THR A 87 -12.50 16.26 -21.19
CA THR A 87 -12.46 14.90 -21.76
C THR A 87 -12.19 13.85 -20.69
N ALA A 88 -12.58 12.60 -20.94
CA ALA A 88 -12.27 11.49 -20.03
C ALA A 88 -10.76 11.33 -19.82
N ALA A 89 -9.96 11.47 -20.89
CA ALA A 89 -8.50 11.40 -20.80
C ALA A 89 -7.90 12.53 -19.95
N ALA A 90 -8.39 13.77 -20.13
CA ALA A 90 -7.95 14.90 -19.32
C ALA A 90 -8.34 14.73 -17.85
N LYS A 91 -9.55 14.24 -17.57
CA LYS A 91 -10.02 13.93 -16.21
C LYS A 91 -9.14 12.88 -15.53
N ARG A 92 -8.80 11.80 -16.23
CA ARG A 92 -7.87 10.77 -15.72
C ARG A 92 -6.49 11.34 -15.42
N ARG A 93 -5.92 12.14 -16.34
CA ARG A 93 -4.62 12.79 -16.11
C ARG A 93 -4.63 13.67 -14.87
N VAL A 94 -5.67 14.51 -14.72
CA VAL A 94 -5.82 15.38 -13.54
C VAL A 94 -5.97 14.56 -12.26
N MET A 95 -6.75 13.46 -12.28
CA MET A 95 -6.86 12.56 -11.13
C MET A 95 -5.52 11.93 -10.76
N ILE A 96 -4.74 11.44 -11.72
CA ILE A 96 -3.42 10.83 -11.48
C ILE A 96 -2.47 11.85 -10.85
N MET A 97 -2.36 13.05 -11.43
CA MET A 97 -1.48 14.10 -10.90
C MET A 97 -1.90 14.53 -9.49
N ARG A 98 -3.20 14.59 -9.21
CA ARG A 98 -3.70 14.87 -7.86
C ARG A 98 -3.37 13.75 -6.88
N THR A 99 -3.49 12.50 -7.28
CA THR A 99 -3.11 11.37 -6.43
C THR A 99 -1.63 11.40 -6.11
N ILE A 100 -0.76 11.72 -7.08
CA ILE A 100 0.68 11.92 -6.83
C ILE A 100 0.90 13.03 -5.81
N ALA A 101 0.33 14.22 -6.04
CA ALA A 101 0.47 15.34 -5.11
C ALA A 101 -0.06 15.02 -3.70
N ALA A 102 -1.18 14.31 -3.60
CA ALA A 102 -1.73 13.86 -2.32
C ALA A 102 -0.85 12.82 -1.63
N TRP A 103 -0.17 11.96 -2.41
CA TRP A 103 0.75 10.94 -1.90
C TRP A 103 2.05 11.56 -1.38
N ASP A 104 2.59 12.56 -2.09
CA ASP A 104 3.82 13.28 -1.68
C ASP A 104 3.64 14.04 -0.35
N GLU A 105 2.40 14.33 0.05
CA GLU A 105 2.09 14.94 1.35
C GLU A 105 1.95 13.93 2.50
N ILE A 106 2.01 12.62 2.23
CA ILE A 106 1.98 11.59 3.28
C ILE A 106 3.34 11.56 3.97
N THR A 107 3.33 11.79 5.28
CA THR A 107 4.55 11.83 6.09
C THR A 107 4.98 10.44 6.53
N GLU A 108 6.28 10.25 6.76
CA GLU A 108 6.81 9.05 7.42
C GLU A 108 6.10 8.78 8.75
N ASP A 109 5.86 9.81 9.57
CA ASP A 109 5.09 9.70 10.83
C ASP A 109 3.67 9.11 10.62
N THR A 110 3.00 9.47 9.52
CA THR A 110 1.70 8.87 9.17
C THR A 110 1.83 7.38 8.87
N VAL A 111 2.90 7.00 8.17
CA VAL A 111 3.20 5.59 7.86
C VAL A 111 3.53 4.84 9.16
N THR A 112 4.48 5.31 9.97
CA THR A 112 4.85 4.68 11.24
C THR A 112 3.65 4.47 12.16
N LYS A 113 2.83 5.51 12.38
CA LYS A 113 1.62 5.40 13.22
C LYS A 113 0.58 4.43 12.66
N SER A 114 0.52 4.27 11.34
CA SER A 114 -0.37 3.30 10.73
C SER A 114 0.06 1.86 11.01
N PHE A 115 1.37 1.60 11.04
CA PHE A 115 1.92 0.31 11.46
C PHE A 115 1.69 0.07 12.94
N GLU A 116 2.00 1.06 13.80
CA GLU A 116 1.76 0.97 15.24
C GLU A 116 0.30 0.61 15.52
N LYS A 117 -0.64 1.31 14.90
CA LYS A 117 -2.09 1.08 15.10
C LYS A 117 -2.56 -0.27 14.57
N ALA A 118 -2.04 -0.72 13.43
CA ALA A 118 -2.43 -1.99 12.82
C ALA A 118 -1.83 -3.19 13.56
N LEU A 119 -0.65 -3.03 14.14
CA LEU A 119 0.12 -4.09 14.79
C LEU A 119 0.12 -3.98 16.32
N THR A 120 -0.56 -2.99 16.90
CA THR A 120 -0.70 -2.89 18.36
C THR A 120 -1.32 -4.17 18.88
N ILE A 121 -0.51 -4.96 19.58
CA ILE A 121 -0.97 -6.10 20.35
C ILE A 121 -1.42 -5.54 21.69
N ASP A 122 -2.73 -5.43 21.90
CA ASP A 122 -3.25 -5.30 23.25
C ASP A 122 -2.85 -6.57 24.03
N GLY A 123 -1.78 -6.49 24.82
CA GLY A 123 -1.43 -7.48 25.84
C GLY A 123 -0.32 -8.50 25.56
N CYS A 124 0.57 -8.30 24.57
CA CYS A 124 1.76 -9.16 24.45
C CYS A 124 3.03 -8.31 24.50
N GLU A 125 3.74 -8.36 25.63
CA GLU A 125 5.14 -7.98 25.68
C GLU A 125 5.89 -8.87 24.69
N VAL A 126 6.41 -8.27 23.61
CA VAL A 126 7.39 -8.94 22.76
C VAL A 126 8.66 -9.04 23.60
N GLN A 127 8.89 -10.20 24.21
CA GLN A 127 10.19 -10.52 24.78
C GLN A 127 11.17 -10.66 23.61
N VAL A 128 12.07 -9.68 23.51
CA VAL A 128 13.30 -9.78 22.73
C VAL A 128 14.24 -10.77 23.42
#